data_AF-A0A3N7ILI8-F1
#
_entry.id   AF-A0A3N7ILI8-F1
#
_cell.length_a   1.000
_cell.length_b   1.000
_cell.length_c   1.000
_cell.angle_alpha   90.00
_cell.angle_beta   90.00
_cell.angle_gamma   90.00
#
_symmetry.space_group_name_H-M   'P 1'
#
loop_
_entity.id
_entity.type
_entity.pdbx_description
1 polymer ?
#
loop_
_entity_poly.entity_id
_entity_poly.type
_entity_poly.pdbx_seq_one_letter_code
_entity_poly.pdbx_strand_id
1 'polypeptide(L)'
;KIKLHTPAEVVAINGNGKLDSLTLQKEDDTFDLETDYFIPLFGLTPKLGPLADWGLEIEKNAIKVNNALDYQTNIDGVYAIGDINTYPGKLKLILCGFHEATLMCQSVFNKLNPGRKFVLKYTTVSGVDGFDGSRKEAEKAVVKKID
;
A
#
# COMPACT_ATOMS: atom_id res chain seq x y z
N LYS A 1 -10.34 -1.30 36.48
CA LYS A 1 -10.40 -2.77 36.21
C LYS A 1 -11.19 -2.96 34.92
N ILE A 2 -10.67 -3.70 33.93
CA ILE A 2 -11.34 -3.92 32.63
C ILE A 2 -12.28 -5.12 32.75
N LYS A 3 -13.51 -5.00 32.20
CA LYS A 3 -14.45 -6.12 32.06
C LYS A 3 -14.24 -6.75 30.68
N LEU A 4 -13.90 -8.04 30.65
CA LEU A 4 -13.67 -8.80 29.41
C LEU A 4 -14.86 -9.74 29.19
N HIS A 5 -15.53 -9.59 28.04
CA HIS A 5 -16.64 -10.46 27.62
C HIS A 5 -16.18 -11.28 26.41
N THR A 6 -15.82 -12.54 26.63
CA THR A 6 -15.43 -13.49 25.59
C THR A 6 -15.99 -14.90 25.90
N PRO A 7 -16.38 -15.69 24.89
CA PRO A 7 -16.68 -15.27 23.52
C PRO A 7 -17.95 -14.41 23.50
N ALA A 8 -17.93 -13.25 22.83
CA ALA A 8 -19.12 -12.40 22.72
C ALA A 8 -19.06 -11.54 21.45
N GLU A 9 -20.24 -11.18 20.93
CA GLU A 9 -20.41 -10.33 19.76
C GLU A 9 -21.37 -9.18 20.06
N VAL A 10 -21.15 -8.02 19.46
CA VAL A 10 -22.10 -6.89 19.53
C VAL A 10 -23.13 -7.09 18.43
N VAL A 11 -24.40 -7.30 18.81
CA VAL A 11 -25.49 -7.63 17.89
C VAL A 11 -26.48 -6.47 17.69
N ALA A 12 -26.51 -5.50 18.61
CA ALA A 12 -27.28 -4.26 18.43
C ALA A 12 -26.62 -3.05 19.10
N ILE A 13 -26.96 -1.87 18.58
CA ILE A 13 -26.54 -0.56 19.09
C ILE A 13 -27.81 0.20 19.44
N ASN A 14 -27.99 0.55 20.71
CA ASN A 14 -29.22 1.14 21.21
C ASN A 14 -29.00 2.61 21.59
N GLY A 15 -29.93 3.46 21.15
CA GLY A 15 -29.97 4.86 21.51
C GLY A 15 -30.68 5.73 20.49
N ASN A 16 -30.97 6.97 20.85
CA ASN A 16 -31.65 7.94 19.99
C ASN A 16 -30.85 9.24 19.89
N GLY A 17 -30.04 9.38 18.84
CA GLY A 17 -29.13 10.52 18.65
C GLY A 17 -27.88 10.51 19.54
N LYS A 18 -27.86 9.69 20.60
CA LYS A 18 -26.71 9.34 21.43
C LYS A 18 -26.75 7.83 21.71
N LEU A 19 -25.59 7.21 21.88
CA LEU A 19 -25.47 5.83 22.35
C LEU A 19 -25.85 5.72 23.83
N ASP A 20 -26.72 4.77 24.15
CA ASP A 20 -27.15 4.46 25.52
C ASP A 20 -26.65 3.07 25.96
N SER A 21 -26.71 2.07 25.08
CA SER A 21 -26.23 0.71 25.35
C SER A 21 -25.84 -0.07 24.10
N LEU A 22 -25.10 -1.15 24.30
CA LEU A 22 -24.83 -2.18 23.30
C LEU A 22 -25.49 -3.48 23.72
N THR A 23 -26.11 -4.18 22.79
CA THR A 23 -26.58 -5.54 23.04
C THR A 23 -25.46 -6.51 22.67
N LEU A 24 -25.01 -7.30 23.65
CA LEU A 24 -23.99 -8.33 23.47
C LEU A 24 -24.66 -9.70 23.46
N GLN A 25 -24.31 -10.53 22.49
CA GLN A 25 -24.60 -11.96 22.49
C GLN A 25 -23.38 -12.71 23.02
N LYS A 26 -23.59 -13.59 24.01
CA LYS A 26 -22.59 -14.49 24.55
C LYS A 26 -23.20 -15.88 24.65
N GLU A 27 -22.70 -16.80 23.82
CA GLU A 27 -23.29 -18.13 23.66
C GLU A 27 -24.78 -18.00 23.25
N ASP A 28 -25.71 -18.60 24.01
CA ASP A 28 -27.15 -18.51 23.75
C ASP A 28 -27.81 -17.33 24.49
N ASP A 29 -27.06 -16.61 25.34
CA ASP A 29 -27.57 -15.50 26.13
C ASP A 29 -27.32 -14.15 25.44
N THR A 30 -28.27 -13.24 25.59
CA THR A 30 -28.18 -11.87 25.09
C THR A 30 -28.45 -10.90 26.23
N PHE A 31 -27.61 -9.88 26.38
CA PHE A 31 -27.76 -8.86 27.43
C PHE A 31 -27.30 -7.49 26.97
N ASP A 32 -27.89 -6.45 27.55
CA ASP A 32 -27.50 -5.07 27.29
C ASP A 32 -26.39 -4.60 28.22
N LEU A 33 -25.44 -3.86 27.65
CA LEU A 33 -24.36 -3.21 28.35
C LEU A 33 -24.47 -1.69 28.15
N GLU A 34 -24.84 -0.97 29.20
CA GLU A 34 -24.86 0.50 29.19
C GLU A 34 -23.46 1.05 28.90
N THR A 35 -23.37 1.94 27.91
CA THR A 35 -22.11 2.57 27.51
C THR A 35 -22.37 3.88 26.77
N ASP A 36 -21.52 4.87 27.01
CA ASP A 36 -21.57 6.16 26.30
C ASP A 36 -20.88 6.12 24.92
N TYR A 37 -19.91 5.20 24.74
CA TYR A 37 -19.07 5.14 23.55
C TYR A 37 -18.87 3.70 23.07
N PHE A 38 -18.81 3.55 21.74
CA PHE A 38 -18.47 2.29 21.07
C PHE A 38 -17.29 2.52 20.13
N ILE A 39 -16.20 1.78 20.36
CA ILE A 39 -14.96 1.87 19.57
C ILE A 39 -14.77 0.51 18.86
N PRO A 40 -15.35 0.32 17.65
CA PRO A 40 -15.22 -0.93 16.93
C PRO A 40 -13.82 -1.07 16.32
N LEU A 41 -13.01 -1.96 16.90
CA LEU A 41 -11.66 -2.29 16.43
C LEU A 41 -11.64 -3.62 15.66
N PHE A 42 -12.55 -3.80 14.69
CA PHE A 42 -12.72 -5.05 13.95
C PHE A 42 -11.62 -5.35 12.92
N GLY A 43 -10.66 -4.45 12.75
CA GLY A 43 -9.65 -4.52 11.72
C GLY A 43 -10.14 -3.98 10.37
N LEU A 44 -9.35 -4.21 9.33
CA LEU A 44 -9.58 -3.66 7.99
C LEU A 44 -9.80 -4.79 6.98
N THR A 45 -10.77 -4.61 6.09
CA THR A 45 -10.98 -5.52 4.95
C THR A 45 -10.55 -4.82 3.66
N PRO A 46 -9.54 -5.34 2.94
CA PRO A 46 -9.12 -4.75 1.68
C PRO A 46 -10.21 -4.93 0.61
N LYS A 47 -10.51 -3.86 -0.12
CA LYS A 47 -11.39 -3.87 -1.29
C LYS A 47 -10.73 -3.06 -2.39
N LEU A 48 -10.86 -3.50 -3.64
CA LEU A 48 -10.33 -2.77 -4.80
C LEU A 48 -11.02 -1.40 -4.94
N GLY A 49 -12.31 -1.33 -4.56
CA GLY A 49 -13.06 -0.09 -4.49
C GLY A 49 -13.10 0.63 -5.84
N PRO A 50 -12.96 1.97 -5.86
CA PRO A 50 -13.03 2.77 -7.09
C PRO A 50 -12.00 2.40 -8.17
N LEU A 51 -10.88 1.74 -7.82
CA LEU A 51 -9.87 1.31 -8.79
C LEU A 51 -10.43 0.34 -9.84
N ALA A 52 -11.51 -0.38 -9.50
CA ALA A 52 -12.18 -1.28 -10.43
C ALA A 52 -12.78 -0.55 -11.65
N ASP A 53 -13.14 0.73 -11.49
CA ASP A 53 -13.84 1.53 -12.50
C ASP A 53 -12.88 2.39 -13.34
N TRP A 54 -11.57 2.29 -13.13
CA TRP A 54 -10.56 3.13 -13.79
C TRP A 54 -10.18 2.64 -15.19
N GLY A 55 -10.84 1.60 -15.72
CA GLY A 55 -10.49 0.99 -17.01
C GLY A 55 -9.18 0.18 -16.97
N LEU A 56 -8.72 -0.18 -15.78
CA LEU A 56 -7.55 -1.03 -15.58
C LEU A 56 -7.88 -2.48 -15.94
N GLU A 57 -6.96 -3.17 -16.60
CA GLU A 57 -7.08 -4.61 -16.82
C GLU A 57 -6.86 -5.32 -15.47
N ILE A 58 -7.91 -5.97 -14.96
CA ILE A 58 -7.92 -6.62 -13.65
C ILE A 58 -8.12 -8.12 -13.81
N GLU A 59 -7.27 -8.91 -13.17
CA GLU A 59 -7.39 -10.36 -13.07
C GLU A 59 -7.45 -10.76 -11.59
N LYS A 60 -8.53 -11.44 -11.17
CA LYS A 60 -8.70 -11.93 -9.78
C LYS A 60 -8.46 -10.84 -8.70
N ASN A 61 -9.03 -9.64 -8.90
CA ASN A 61 -8.87 -8.47 -8.03
C ASN A 61 -7.44 -7.90 -7.95
N ALA A 62 -6.59 -8.18 -8.94
CA ALA A 62 -5.26 -7.60 -9.06
C ALA A 62 -5.07 -6.95 -10.44
N ILE A 63 -4.34 -5.84 -10.48
CA ILE A 63 -4.07 -5.07 -11.71
C ILE A 63 -3.00 -5.80 -12.52
N LYS A 64 -3.31 -6.14 -13.76
CA LYS A 64 -2.35 -6.78 -14.66
C LYS A 64 -1.30 -5.77 -15.10
N VAL A 65 -0.05 -6.20 -15.14
CA VAL A 65 1.08 -5.36 -15.54
C VAL A 65 2.05 -6.07 -16.45
N ASN A 66 2.85 -5.29 -17.19
CA ASN A 66 3.97 -5.79 -17.97
C ASN A 66 5.25 -5.90 -17.12
N ASN A 67 5.49 -7.08 -16.56
CA ASN A 67 6.68 -7.36 -15.74
C ASN A 67 7.96 -7.62 -16.55
N ALA A 68 7.90 -7.64 -17.89
CA ALA A 68 9.09 -7.81 -18.73
C ALA A 68 9.91 -6.52 -18.85
N LEU A 69 9.30 -5.36 -18.53
CA LEU A 69 9.94 -4.05 -18.70
C LEU A 69 9.89 -3.22 -17.41
N ASP A 70 8.71 -2.78 -17.00
CA ASP A 70 8.59 -1.66 -16.06
C ASP A 70 7.34 -1.66 -15.16
N TYR A 71 6.52 -2.71 -15.23
CA TYR A 71 5.29 -2.85 -14.44
C TYR A 71 4.21 -1.80 -14.75
N GLN A 72 4.21 -1.28 -15.98
CA GLN A 72 3.08 -0.48 -16.48
C GLN A 72 1.82 -1.32 -16.59
N THR A 73 0.67 -0.69 -16.38
CA THR A 73 -0.65 -1.29 -16.62
C THR A 73 -0.99 -1.21 -18.11
N ASN A 74 -2.24 -1.52 -18.47
CA ASN A 74 -2.76 -1.29 -19.82
C ASN A 74 -2.89 0.20 -20.20
N ILE A 75 -2.76 1.12 -19.23
CA ILE A 75 -2.86 2.57 -19.45
C ILE A 75 -1.46 3.17 -19.43
N ASP A 76 -1.04 3.81 -20.52
CA ASP A 76 0.29 4.43 -20.62
C ASP A 76 0.51 5.48 -19.52
N GLY A 77 1.65 5.38 -18.85
CA GLY A 77 2.02 6.25 -17.74
C GLY A 77 1.41 5.85 -16.38
N VAL A 78 0.58 4.81 -16.33
CA VAL A 78 0.03 4.26 -15.08
C VAL A 78 0.73 2.95 -14.74
N TYR A 79 1.14 2.80 -13.48
CA TYR A 79 1.91 1.64 -13.02
C TYR A 79 1.25 1.02 -11.80
N ALA A 80 1.45 -0.29 -11.61
CA ALA A 80 1.01 -1.00 -10.41
C ALA A 80 2.12 -1.94 -9.89
N ILE A 81 2.45 -1.82 -8.61
CA ILE A 81 3.53 -2.56 -7.95
C ILE A 81 3.06 -3.07 -6.58
N GLY A 82 3.75 -4.07 -6.03
CA GLY A 82 3.40 -4.67 -4.74
C GLY A 82 2.20 -5.60 -4.84
N ASP A 83 1.42 -5.73 -3.76
CA ASP A 83 0.37 -6.74 -3.63
C ASP A 83 -0.84 -6.53 -4.55
N ILE A 84 -0.99 -5.32 -5.09
CA ILE A 84 -2.12 -4.93 -5.94
C ILE A 84 -1.97 -5.44 -7.38
N ASN A 85 -0.76 -5.80 -7.83
CA ASN A 85 -0.51 -6.20 -9.21
C ASN A 85 -0.50 -7.72 -9.42
N THR A 86 -0.53 -8.15 -10.68
CA THR A 86 -0.37 -9.55 -11.08
C THR A 86 0.36 -9.69 -12.42
N TYR A 87 1.12 -10.78 -12.55
CA TYR A 87 1.82 -11.22 -13.74
C TYR A 87 2.29 -12.68 -13.55
N PRO A 88 2.71 -13.40 -14.62
CA PRO A 88 3.15 -14.79 -14.51
C PRO A 88 4.28 -14.97 -13.49
N GLY A 89 4.05 -15.84 -12.49
CA GLY A 89 5.03 -16.14 -11.45
C GLY A 89 5.11 -15.12 -10.30
N LYS A 90 4.20 -14.15 -10.21
CA LYS A 90 4.15 -13.18 -9.10
C LYS A 90 4.10 -13.88 -7.74
N LEU A 91 5.04 -13.52 -6.86
CA LEU A 91 5.00 -13.80 -5.43
C LEU A 91 4.63 -12.53 -4.66
N LYS A 92 3.64 -12.62 -3.77
CA LYS A 92 3.20 -11.50 -2.92
C LYS A 92 4.08 -11.39 -1.68
N LEU A 93 5.29 -10.89 -1.90
CA LEU A 93 6.29 -10.65 -0.86
C LEU A 93 6.68 -9.17 -0.87
N ILE A 94 6.95 -8.64 0.32
CA ILE A 94 7.50 -7.29 0.51
C ILE A 94 8.78 -7.10 -0.34
N LEU A 95 9.62 -8.13 -0.41
CA LEU A 95 10.82 -8.15 -1.25
C LEU A 95 10.51 -7.89 -2.74
N CYS A 96 9.49 -8.55 -3.28
CA CYS A 96 9.08 -8.35 -4.67
C CYS A 96 8.63 -6.92 -4.90
N GLY A 97 7.84 -6.36 -3.97
CA GLY A 97 7.42 -4.96 -4.00
C GLY A 97 8.57 -3.97 -4.17
N PHE A 98 9.67 -4.16 -3.45
CA PHE A 98 10.85 -3.30 -3.56
C PHE A 98 11.55 -3.39 -4.93
N HIS A 99 11.66 -4.60 -5.49
CA HIS A 99 12.22 -4.77 -6.82
C HIS A 99 11.35 -4.10 -7.89
N GLU A 100 10.03 -4.31 -7.81
CA GLU A 100 9.06 -3.70 -8.72
C GLU A 100 9.10 -2.17 -8.66
N ALA A 101 9.15 -1.61 -7.45
CA ALA A 101 9.30 -0.18 -7.22
C ALA A 101 10.54 0.38 -7.92
N THR A 102 11.66 -0.35 -7.84
CA THR A 102 12.93 0.07 -8.43
C THR A 102 12.81 0.23 -9.94
N LEU A 103 12.24 -0.77 -10.63
CA LEU A 103 12.09 -0.73 -12.09
C LEU A 103 11.03 0.28 -12.54
N MET A 104 9.89 0.37 -11.83
CA MET A 104 8.85 1.36 -12.10
C MET A 104 9.41 2.78 -12.01
N CYS A 105 10.14 3.12 -10.93
CA CYS A 105 10.72 4.45 -10.76
C CYS A 105 11.70 4.83 -11.88
N GLN A 106 12.49 3.87 -12.39
CA GLN A 106 13.37 4.11 -13.53
C GLN A 106 12.58 4.42 -14.81
N SER A 107 11.48 3.71 -15.06
CA SER A 107 10.61 3.97 -16.22
C SER A 107 9.95 5.35 -16.12
N VAL A 108 9.40 5.69 -14.95
CA VAL A 108 8.82 7.01 -14.68
C VAL A 108 9.86 8.12 -14.89
N PHE A 109 11.09 7.95 -14.37
CA PHE A 109 12.14 8.94 -14.56
C PHE A 109 12.42 9.22 -16.04
N ASN A 110 12.55 8.16 -16.85
CA ASN A 110 12.83 8.27 -18.27
C ASN A 110 11.67 8.94 -19.04
N LYS A 111 10.42 8.64 -18.68
CA LYS A 111 9.24 9.31 -19.25
C LYS A 111 9.21 10.80 -18.92
N LEU A 112 9.51 11.17 -17.67
CA LEU A 112 9.51 12.57 -17.22
C LEU A 112 10.71 13.37 -17.73
N ASN A 113 11.81 12.71 -18.11
CA ASN A 113 13.03 13.35 -18.55
C ASN A 113 13.51 12.85 -19.93
N PRO A 114 12.75 13.09 -21.03
CA PRO A 114 13.17 12.68 -22.36
C PRO A 114 14.56 13.23 -22.73
N GLY A 115 15.40 12.38 -23.32
CA GLY A 115 16.76 12.76 -23.73
C GLY A 115 17.78 12.90 -22.60
N ARG A 116 17.40 12.56 -21.35
CA ARG A 116 18.29 12.50 -20.20
C ARG A 116 18.44 11.06 -19.74
N LYS A 117 19.68 10.59 -19.62
CA LYS A 117 19.95 9.26 -19.07
C LYS A 117 20.23 9.36 -17.57
N PHE A 118 19.47 8.63 -16.76
CA PHE A 118 19.84 8.42 -15.36
C PHE A 118 20.99 7.42 -15.28
N VAL A 119 22.13 7.86 -14.74
CA VAL A 119 23.27 6.97 -14.49
C VAL A 119 23.18 6.51 -13.04
N LEU A 120 22.60 5.33 -12.83
CA LEU A 120 22.53 4.71 -11.51
C LEU A 120 23.95 4.39 -11.03
N LYS A 121 24.44 5.15 -10.05
CA LYS A 121 25.67 4.83 -9.30
C LYS A 121 25.32 3.90 -8.14
N TYR A 122 26.28 3.12 -7.65
CA TYR A 122 26.07 2.33 -6.43
C TYR A 122 25.68 3.27 -5.28
N THR A 123 24.64 2.91 -4.52
CA THR A 123 24.19 3.73 -3.38
C THR A 123 25.29 3.93 -2.34
N THR A 124 26.20 2.96 -2.23
CA THR A 124 27.40 3.00 -1.38
C THR A 124 28.40 4.10 -1.74
N VAL A 125 28.35 4.63 -2.97
CA VAL A 125 29.20 5.76 -3.40
C VAL A 125 28.40 7.04 -3.55
N SER A 126 27.08 6.99 -3.63
CA SER A 126 26.23 8.17 -3.92
C SER A 126 26.21 9.21 -2.80
N GLY A 127 26.76 8.87 -1.65
CA GLY A 127 26.92 9.73 -0.51
C GLY A 127 25.67 9.83 0.36
N VAL A 128 25.89 10.02 1.65
CA VAL A 128 24.85 10.22 2.67
C VAL A 128 25.36 11.27 3.63
N ASP A 129 24.49 12.20 4.00
CA ASP A 129 24.73 13.06 5.15
C ASP A 129 24.63 12.17 6.40
N GLY A 130 25.73 12.06 7.14
CA GLY A 130 25.80 11.35 8.41
C GLY A 130 25.00 12.08 9.49
N PHE A 131 24.50 11.34 10.49
CA PHE A 131 23.81 11.92 11.64
C PHE A 131 24.70 12.87 12.48
N ASP A 132 26.01 12.83 12.26
CA ASP A 132 27.03 13.70 12.85
C ASP A 132 27.28 15.00 12.03
N GLY A 133 26.52 15.21 10.95
CA GLY A 133 26.71 16.34 10.03
C GLY A 133 27.86 16.15 9.04
N SER A 134 28.53 14.99 9.02
CA SER A 134 29.56 14.70 8.02
C SER A 134 28.92 14.30 6.69
N ARG A 135 29.32 14.96 5.60
CA ARG A 135 28.87 14.61 4.25
C ARG A 135 29.95 13.79 3.56
N LYS A 136 29.71 12.49 3.41
CA LYS A 136 30.50 11.67 2.48
C LYS A 136 29.78 11.70 1.15
N GLU A 137 30.35 12.34 0.13
CA GLU A 137 29.76 12.46 -1.20
C GLU A 137 30.79 11.93 -2.22
N ALA A 138 30.45 10.93 -3.03
CA ALA A 138 31.19 10.73 -4.29
C ALA A 138 30.59 11.64 -5.36
N GLU A 139 31.36 11.88 -6.44
CA GLU A 139 30.94 12.77 -7.52
C GLU A 139 29.48 12.55 -7.94
N LYS A 140 28.73 13.65 -8.08
CA LYS A 140 27.29 13.61 -8.40
C LYS A 140 27.00 12.77 -9.64
N ALA A 141 25.83 12.15 -9.68
CA ALA A 141 25.33 11.52 -10.90
C ALA A 141 25.22 12.57 -12.00
N VAL A 142 25.97 12.41 -13.09
CA VAL A 142 25.97 13.36 -14.21
C VAL A 142 24.80 13.00 -15.12
N VAL A 143 23.80 13.88 -15.18
CA VAL A 143 22.75 13.81 -16.19
C VAL A 143 23.37 14.23 -17.52
N LYS A 144 23.68 13.28 -18.39
CA LYS A 144 24.20 13.57 -19.74
C LYS A 144 23.03 13.71 -20.71
N LYS A 145 23.11 14.72 -21.59
CA LYS A 145 22.33 14.73 -22.84
C LYS A 145 22.83 13.58 -23.72
N ILE A 146 21.90 12.96 -24.42
CA ILE A 146 22.22 12.03 -25.51
C ILE A 146 22.47 12.91 -26.74
N ASP A 147 23.66 12.80 -27.32
CA ASP A 147 23.98 13.40 -28.62
C ASP A 147 23.31 12.61 -29.76
#